data_AF-A0A6B3IC68-F1
#
_entry.id   AF-A0A6B3IC68-F1
#
_cell.length_a   1.000
_cell.length_b   1.000
_cell.length_c   1.000
_cell.angle_alpha   90.00
_cell.angle_beta   90.00
_cell.angle_gamma   90.00
#
_symmetry.space_group_name_H-M   'P 1'
#
loop_
_entity.id
_entity.type
_entity.pdbx_description
1 polymer ?
#
loop_
_entity_poly.entity_id
_entity_poly.type
_entity_poly.pdbx_seq_one_letter_code
_entity_poly.pdbx_strand_id
1 'polypeptide(L)'
;TGGAGAGLKGARVVKEAADIASDARRLERASPEGTHNRPDGERTSEGTDPVDLASGHMFLPQTDVVLPGVLPLAFTRRAESGYTAGRFFGPSWSSTVDERLEIDANGAIHVTADGLLITYPHPVPGLPTRPESGTSRSTLNRDEEGG
;
A
#
# COMPACT_ATOMS: atom_id res chain seq x y z
N THR A 1 42.60 2.78 36.62
CA THR A 1 41.96 1.52 36.19
C THR A 1 40.69 1.86 35.42
N GLY A 2 40.83 2.23 34.14
CA GLY A 2 39.72 2.28 33.18
C GLY A 2 39.81 1.05 32.27
N GLY A 3 38.77 0.54 31.63
CA GLY A 3 37.37 0.89 31.50
C GLY A 3 36.82 -0.11 30.48
N ALA A 4 35.62 -0.66 30.70
CA ALA A 4 34.99 -1.57 29.76
C ALA A 4 33.48 -1.37 29.81
N GLY A 5 32.93 -0.76 28.76
CA GLY A 5 31.50 -0.45 28.72
C GLY A 5 31.08 0.36 27.50
N ALA A 6 31.51 -0.02 26.30
CA ALA A 6 31.02 0.60 25.07
C ALA A 6 31.12 -0.41 23.91
N GLY A 7 30.07 -1.20 23.70
CA GLY A 7 30.06 -2.17 22.60
C GLY A 7 28.70 -2.75 22.21
N LEU A 8 27.69 -2.69 23.08
CA LEU A 8 26.42 -3.41 22.84
C LEU A 8 25.26 -2.55 22.31
N LYS A 9 25.42 -1.22 22.18
CA LYS A 9 24.32 -0.34 21.73
C LYS A 9 24.17 -0.22 20.21
N GLY A 10 25.20 -0.55 19.43
CA GLY A 10 25.16 -0.37 17.96
C GLY A 10 24.31 -1.41 17.23
N ALA A 11 24.31 -2.66 17.68
CA ALA A 11 23.65 -3.76 16.96
C ALA A 11 22.11 -3.73 17.04
N ARG A 12 21.54 -3.16 18.11
CA ARG A 12 20.07 -3.12 18.30
C ARG A 12 19.38 -2.08 17.41
N VAL A 13 20.04 -0.96 17.15
CA VAL A 13 19.50 0.13 16.30
C VAL A 13 19.40 -0.29 14.84
N VAL A 14 20.33 -1.12 14.34
CA VAL A 14 20.29 -1.62 12.95
C VAL A 14 19.18 -2.68 12.76
N LYS A 15 18.86 -3.46 13.80
CA LYS A 15 17.78 -4.46 13.73
C LYS A 15 16.38 -3.85 13.85
N GLU A 16 16.22 -2.82 14.68
CA GLU A 16 14.94 -2.10 14.82
C GLU A 16 14.58 -1.30 13.55
N ALA A 17 15.56 -0.82 12.76
CA ALA A 17 15.29 -0.15 11.49
C ALA A 17 14.75 -1.10 10.39
N ALA A 18 15.01 -2.41 10.50
CA ALA A 18 14.53 -3.41 9.55
C ALA A 18 13.13 -3.95 9.88
N ASP A 19 12.71 -3.88 11.15
CA ASP A 19 11.46 -4.47 11.66
C ASP A 19 10.32 -3.45 11.88
N ILE A 20 10.51 -2.16 11.57
CA ILE A 20 9.36 -1.25 11.38
C ILE A 20 8.76 -1.56 10.02
N ALA A 21 7.95 -2.62 9.97
CA ALA A 21 7.11 -2.88 8.82
C ALA A 21 6.35 -1.60 8.46
N SER A 22 6.45 -1.21 7.20
CA SER A 22 5.67 -0.09 6.66
C SER A 22 4.18 -0.35 6.89
N ASP A 23 3.38 0.70 7.05
CA ASP A 23 1.97 0.55 7.41
C ASP A 23 1.20 -0.26 6.35
N ALA A 24 1.58 -0.16 5.07
CA ALA A 24 1.00 -1.00 4.02
C ALA A 24 1.33 -2.49 4.23
N ARG A 25 2.57 -2.84 4.55
CA ARG A 25 2.94 -4.24 4.79
C ARG A 25 2.29 -4.79 6.06
N ARG A 26 2.12 -3.97 7.10
CA ARG A 26 1.39 -4.38 8.30
C ARG A 26 -0.08 -4.68 7.96
N LEU A 27 -0.71 -3.81 7.17
CA LEU A 27 -2.09 -4.01 6.72
C LEU A 27 -2.22 -5.25 5.84
N GLU A 28 -1.35 -5.42 4.83
CA GLU A 28 -1.36 -6.57 3.93
C GLU A 28 -1.33 -7.90 4.69
N ARG A 29 -0.42 -8.06 5.67
CA ARG A 29 -0.35 -9.27 6.49
C ARG A 29 -1.51 -9.47 7.45
N ALA A 30 -2.16 -8.39 7.88
CA ALA A 30 -3.30 -8.46 8.80
C ALA A 30 -4.62 -8.73 8.08
N SER A 31 -4.70 -8.38 6.80
CA SER A 31 -5.87 -8.58 5.95
C SER A 31 -5.97 -10.03 5.45
N PRO A 32 -7.17 -10.63 5.44
CA PRO A 32 -7.39 -11.89 4.74
C PRO A 32 -6.95 -11.81 3.27
N GLU A 33 -6.55 -12.95 2.72
CA GLU A 33 -6.09 -13.02 1.33
C GLU A 33 -7.17 -12.53 0.36
N GLY A 34 -6.78 -11.65 -0.57
CA GLY A 34 -7.68 -11.13 -1.60
C GLY A 34 -8.66 -10.04 -1.15
N THR A 35 -8.59 -9.53 0.09
CA THR A 35 -9.41 -8.38 0.53
C THR A 35 -8.68 -7.05 0.31
N HIS A 36 -7.37 -7.00 0.60
CA HIS A 36 -6.55 -5.78 0.51
C HIS A 36 -6.22 -5.34 -0.93
N ASN A 37 -6.47 -6.18 -1.92
CA ASN A 37 -6.17 -5.90 -3.33
C ASN A 37 -7.39 -5.97 -4.25
N ARG A 38 -8.60 -6.18 -3.73
CA ARG A 38 -9.82 -6.25 -4.54
C ARG A 38 -10.36 -4.85 -4.89
N PRO A 39 -10.49 -4.50 -6.17
CA PRO A 39 -11.08 -3.25 -6.61
C PRO A 39 -12.55 -3.11 -6.17
N ASP A 40 -13.01 -1.87 -5.99
CA ASP A 40 -14.39 -1.58 -5.56
C ASP A 40 -15.43 -2.20 -6.50
N GLY A 41 -15.18 -2.22 -7.81
CA GLY A 41 -16.09 -2.80 -8.82
C GLY A 41 -16.21 -4.33 -8.78
N GLU A 42 -15.31 -5.02 -8.07
CA GLU A 42 -15.36 -6.48 -7.89
C GLU A 42 -15.93 -6.88 -6.52
N ARG A 43 -16.28 -5.91 -5.68
CA ARG A 43 -16.88 -6.18 -4.37
C ARG A 43 -18.36 -6.46 -4.49
N THR A 44 -18.79 -7.52 -3.83
CA THR A 44 -20.18 -7.93 -3.77
C THR A 44 -20.87 -7.12 -2.67
N SER A 45 -21.71 -6.16 -3.02
CA SER A 45 -22.56 -5.41 -2.07
C SER A 45 -24.06 -5.73 -2.22
N GLU A 46 -24.45 -6.53 -3.24
CA GLU A 46 -25.83 -6.94 -3.54
C GLU A 46 -26.86 -5.79 -3.56
N GLY A 47 -26.41 -4.57 -3.88
CA GLY A 47 -27.27 -3.37 -3.90
C GLY A 47 -27.73 -2.89 -2.52
N THR A 48 -27.06 -3.33 -1.45
CA THR A 48 -27.30 -2.87 -0.07
C THR A 48 -26.36 -1.71 0.28
N ASP A 49 -26.06 -1.50 1.56
CA ASP A 49 -25.05 -0.53 2.00
C ASP A 49 -23.69 -0.82 1.32
N PRO A 50 -22.80 0.18 1.19
CA PRO A 50 -21.53 0.00 0.49
C PRO A 50 -20.55 -0.78 1.37
N VAL A 51 -20.82 -2.08 1.49
CA VAL A 51 -20.13 -3.06 2.31
C VAL A 51 -19.73 -4.22 1.41
N ASP A 52 -18.47 -4.63 1.48
CA ASP A 52 -18.01 -5.86 0.83
C ASP A 52 -18.44 -7.07 1.65
N LEU A 53 -19.39 -7.85 1.14
CA LEU A 53 -19.93 -9.00 1.86
C LEU A 53 -18.89 -10.09 2.17
N ALA A 54 -17.78 -10.13 1.44
CA ALA A 54 -16.71 -11.10 1.69
C ALA A 54 -15.86 -10.75 2.92
N SER A 55 -15.64 -9.46 3.16
CA SER A 55 -14.77 -8.96 4.25
C SER A 55 -15.54 -8.33 5.41
N GLY A 56 -16.77 -7.89 5.18
CA GLY A 56 -17.56 -7.08 6.10
C GLY A 56 -17.11 -5.62 6.18
N HIS A 57 -16.15 -5.18 5.36
CA HIS A 57 -15.67 -3.81 5.38
C HIS A 57 -16.58 -2.87 4.59
N MET A 58 -16.94 -1.77 5.23
CA MET A 58 -17.63 -0.66 4.58
C MET A 58 -16.61 0.14 3.78
N PHE A 59 -16.97 0.57 2.58
CA PHE A 59 -16.13 1.40 1.72
C PHE A 59 -16.94 2.53 1.09
N LEU A 60 -16.33 3.69 0.87
CA LEU A 60 -17.01 4.83 0.26
C LEU A 60 -16.03 5.67 -0.57
N PRO A 61 -15.99 5.48 -1.89
CA PRO A 61 -15.22 6.34 -2.78
C PRO A 61 -15.97 7.66 -3.05
N GLN A 62 -15.25 8.77 -3.03
CA GLN A 62 -15.75 10.12 -3.32
C GLN A 62 -14.77 10.87 -4.22
N THR A 63 -15.27 11.51 -5.27
CA THR A 63 -14.50 12.47 -6.07
C THR A 63 -14.76 13.88 -5.55
N ASP A 64 -13.72 14.56 -5.07
CA ASP A 64 -13.89 15.91 -4.51
C ASP A 64 -13.74 17.00 -5.58
N VAL A 65 -12.83 16.83 -6.53
CA VAL A 65 -12.62 17.78 -7.63
C VAL A 65 -12.20 17.07 -8.91
N VAL A 66 -12.70 17.57 -10.04
CA VAL A 66 -12.25 17.19 -11.38
C VAL A 66 -11.72 18.43 -12.08
N LEU A 67 -10.44 18.41 -12.44
CA LEU A 67 -9.81 19.44 -13.25
C LEU A 67 -9.94 19.05 -14.73
N PRO A 68 -10.67 19.83 -15.55
CA PRO A 68 -10.87 19.52 -16.96
C PRO A 68 -9.59 19.76 -17.77
N GLY A 69 -9.42 19.01 -18.87
CA GLY A 69 -8.27 19.11 -19.77
C GLY A 69 -8.23 17.95 -20.76
N VAL A 70 -7.19 17.88 -21.60
CA VAL A 70 -6.97 16.73 -22.50
C VAL A 70 -6.73 15.44 -21.72
N LEU A 71 -6.08 15.55 -20.56
CA LEU A 71 -5.96 14.50 -19.55
C LEU A 71 -6.62 15.00 -18.26
N PRO A 72 -7.93 14.77 -18.07
CA PRO A 72 -8.63 15.22 -16.87
C PRO A 72 -8.00 14.62 -15.61
N LEU A 73 -7.78 15.45 -14.60
CA LEU A 73 -7.29 14.99 -13.30
C LEU A 73 -8.46 14.96 -12.32
N ALA A 74 -8.79 13.77 -11.81
CA ALA A 74 -9.75 13.61 -10.72
C ALA A 74 -8.98 13.43 -9.41
N PHE A 75 -9.29 14.25 -8.41
CA PHE A 75 -8.87 14.02 -7.05
C PHE A 75 -9.97 13.24 -6.33
N THR A 76 -9.61 12.04 -5.87
CA THR A 76 -10.51 11.12 -5.18
C THR A 76 -9.97 10.80 -3.80
N ARG A 77 -10.90 10.48 -2.90
CA ARG A 77 -10.63 9.90 -1.60
C ARG A 77 -11.60 8.76 -1.35
N ARG A 78 -11.14 7.74 -0.62
CA ARG A 78 -11.91 6.54 -0.31
C ARG A 78 -11.74 6.21 1.16
N ALA A 79 -12.86 6.19 1.89
CA ALA A 79 -12.90 5.62 3.23
C ALA A 79 -13.09 4.12 3.13
N GLU A 80 -12.40 3.35 3.98
CA GLU A 80 -12.71 1.94 4.17
C GLU A 80 -12.39 1.49 5.59
N SER A 81 -13.31 0.74 6.22
CA SER A 81 -13.25 0.47 7.66
C SER A 81 -12.13 -0.48 8.09
N GLY A 82 -11.62 -1.33 7.20
CA GLY A 82 -10.45 -2.19 7.42
C GLY A 82 -9.12 -1.55 7.00
N TYR A 83 -9.16 -0.42 6.30
CA TYR A 83 -7.95 0.27 5.84
C TYR A 83 -7.26 0.99 7.02
N THR A 84 -5.94 0.84 7.09
CA THR A 84 -5.11 1.46 8.14
C THR A 84 -3.79 2.05 7.62
N ALA A 85 -3.57 2.06 6.31
CA ALA A 85 -2.35 2.55 5.67
C ALA A 85 -2.48 3.99 5.13
N GLY A 86 -3.51 4.72 5.55
CA GLY A 86 -3.78 6.10 5.14
C GLY A 86 -2.83 7.12 5.74
N ARG A 87 -2.64 8.25 5.05
CA ARG A 87 -1.80 9.36 5.52
C ARG A 87 -2.59 10.65 5.63
N PHE A 88 -2.90 11.32 4.52
CA PHE A 88 -3.38 12.72 4.54
C PHE A 88 -4.73 12.93 5.23
N PHE A 89 -5.68 12.00 5.04
CA PHE A 89 -7.03 12.08 5.60
C PHE A 89 -7.22 11.21 6.85
N GLY A 90 -6.14 10.61 7.35
CA GLY A 90 -6.13 9.68 8.47
C GLY A 90 -6.06 8.20 8.06
N PRO A 91 -5.93 7.29 9.04
CA PRO A 91 -5.54 5.89 8.77
C PRO A 91 -6.50 5.11 7.87
N SER A 92 -7.81 5.38 7.98
CA SER A 92 -8.88 4.67 7.25
C SER A 92 -9.26 5.33 5.93
N TRP A 93 -8.41 6.22 5.42
CA TRP A 93 -8.63 6.92 4.16
C TRP A 93 -7.47 6.72 3.20
N SER A 94 -7.79 6.43 1.95
CA SER A 94 -6.89 6.50 0.80
C SER A 94 -7.29 7.66 -0.10
N SER A 95 -6.35 8.20 -0.89
CA SER A 95 -6.60 9.29 -1.82
C SER A 95 -5.58 9.30 -2.95
N THR A 96 -5.85 10.07 -4.00
CA THR A 96 -4.93 10.28 -5.13
C THR A 96 -3.53 10.74 -4.70
N VAL A 97 -3.43 11.47 -3.58
CA VAL A 97 -2.14 11.96 -3.04
C VAL A 97 -1.49 11.00 -2.04
N ASP A 98 -2.18 9.92 -1.64
CA ASP A 98 -1.63 8.85 -0.80
C ASP A 98 -0.93 7.75 -1.63
N GLU A 99 -1.08 7.78 -2.96
CA GLU A 99 -0.48 6.80 -3.87
C GLU A 99 1.05 6.82 -3.79
N ARG A 100 1.65 5.64 -3.63
CA ARG A 100 3.09 5.51 -3.35
C ARG A 100 3.59 4.09 -3.51
N LEU A 101 4.92 3.97 -3.59
CA LEU A 101 5.64 2.71 -3.49
C LEU A 101 6.33 2.63 -2.13
N GLU A 102 6.10 1.55 -1.38
CA GLU A 102 6.82 1.24 -0.14
C GLU A 102 7.72 0.02 -0.36
N ILE A 103 9.00 0.14 -0.01
CA ILE A 103 10.00 -0.93 -0.20
C ILE A 103 10.47 -1.39 1.17
N ASP A 104 10.49 -2.70 1.39
CA ASP A 104 10.97 -3.31 2.62
C ASP A 104 11.78 -4.59 2.35
N ALA A 105 12.14 -5.34 3.40
CA ALA A 105 12.93 -6.55 3.25
C ALA A 105 12.25 -7.64 2.38
N ASN A 106 10.93 -7.65 2.26
CA ASN A 106 10.17 -8.68 1.54
C ASN A 106 9.94 -8.32 0.06
N GLY A 107 10.09 -7.05 -0.33
CA GLY A 107 9.86 -6.60 -1.70
C GLY A 107 9.34 -5.18 -1.75
N ALA A 108 8.48 -4.89 -2.73
CA ALA A 108 7.79 -3.62 -2.85
C ALA A 108 6.27 -3.79 -2.71
N ILE A 109 5.59 -2.76 -2.20
CA ILE A 109 4.14 -2.63 -2.22
C ILE A 109 3.78 -1.32 -2.89
N HIS A 110 3.01 -1.39 -3.96
CA HIS A 110 2.34 -0.23 -4.52
C HIS A 110 1.01 -0.04 -3.78
N VAL A 111 0.93 1.04 -3.02
CA VAL A 111 -0.32 1.51 -2.42
C VAL A 111 -0.98 2.42 -3.44
N THR A 112 -2.07 1.96 -4.04
CA THR A 112 -2.79 2.69 -5.09
C THR A 112 -3.63 3.84 -4.51
N ALA A 113 -4.05 4.78 -5.36
CA ALA A 113 -4.97 5.86 -4.98
C ALA A 113 -6.30 5.34 -4.38
N ASP A 114 -6.76 4.17 -4.81
CA ASP A 114 -7.97 3.51 -4.31
C ASP A 114 -7.71 2.64 -3.06
N GLY A 115 -6.50 2.68 -2.50
CA GLY A 115 -6.14 1.97 -1.27
C GLY A 115 -5.86 0.48 -1.45
N LEU A 116 -5.76 -0.02 -2.69
CA LEU A 116 -5.30 -1.39 -2.96
C LEU A 116 -3.81 -1.53 -2.65
N LEU A 117 -3.43 -2.66 -2.07
CA LEU A 117 -2.05 -3.04 -1.81
C LEU A 117 -1.60 -4.07 -2.85
N ILE A 118 -0.78 -3.64 -3.81
CA ILE A 118 -0.26 -4.51 -4.85
C ILE A 118 1.18 -4.87 -4.52
N THR A 119 1.43 -6.13 -4.18
CA THR A 119 2.76 -6.62 -3.80
C THR A 119 3.57 -7.05 -5.00
N TYR A 120 4.88 -6.76 -4.97
CA TYR A 120 5.85 -7.17 -5.97
C TYR A 120 7.07 -7.77 -5.24
N PRO A 121 7.71 -8.81 -5.80
CA PRO A 121 9.04 -9.19 -5.36
C PRO A 121 10.03 -8.05 -5.66
N HIS A 122 11.24 -8.13 -5.09
CA HIS A 122 12.27 -7.13 -5.35
C HIS A 122 12.58 -7.01 -6.85
N PRO A 123 12.41 -5.81 -7.45
CA PRO A 123 12.61 -5.65 -8.88
C PRO A 123 14.08 -5.75 -9.25
N VAL A 124 14.37 -6.52 -10.31
CA VAL A 124 15.72 -6.68 -10.86
C VAL A 124 15.92 -5.62 -11.96
N PRO A 125 17.04 -4.87 -11.97
CA PRO A 125 17.31 -3.88 -13.01
C PRO A 125 17.20 -4.45 -14.42
N GLY A 126 16.52 -3.72 -15.30
CA GLY A 126 16.34 -4.10 -16.70
C GLY A 126 15.32 -5.23 -16.94
N LEU A 127 14.67 -5.77 -15.90
CA LEU A 127 13.64 -6.80 -16.03
C LEU A 127 12.29 -6.35 -15.44
N PRO A 128 11.20 -6.38 -16.23
CA PRO A 128 9.87 -6.10 -15.70
C PRO A 128 9.42 -7.11 -14.65
N THR A 129 9.07 -6.58 -13.49
CA THR A 129 8.61 -7.35 -12.35
C THR A 129 7.09 -7.32 -12.29
N ARG A 130 6.47 -8.51 -12.25
CA ARG A 130 5.02 -8.66 -12.15
C ARG A 130 4.56 -8.65 -10.69
N PRO A 131 3.31 -8.25 -10.42
CA PRO A 131 2.74 -8.36 -9.09
C PRO A 131 2.57 -9.82 -8.71
N GLU A 132 2.59 -10.10 -7.41
CA GLU A 132 2.43 -11.46 -6.87
C GLU A 132 0.99 -11.95 -7.03
N SER A 133 0.01 -11.03 -6.98
CA SER A 133 -1.39 -11.33 -7.28
C SER A 133 -1.76 -10.92 -8.71
N GLY A 134 -2.74 -11.61 -9.28
CA GLY A 134 -3.26 -11.33 -10.63
C GLY A 134 -4.16 -10.09 -10.73
N THR A 135 -4.40 -9.37 -9.62
CA THR A 135 -5.37 -8.27 -9.58
C THR A 135 -4.91 -7.04 -10.35
N SER A 136 -3.59 -6.82 -10.43
CA SER A 136 -3.00 -5.77 -11.25
C SER A 136 -2.25 -6.39 -12.43
N ARG A 137 -2.28 -5.70 -13.58
CA ARG A 137 -1.46 -6.05 -14.75
C ARG A 137 -0.25 -5.14 -14.92
N SER A 138 -0.08 -4.15 -14.05
CA SER A 138 1.02 -3.20 -14.07
C SER A 138 2.33 -3.90 -13.72
N THR A 139 3.41 -3.61 -14.43
CA THR A 139 4.74 -4.10 -14.10
C THR A 139 5.55 -3.03 -13.40
N LEU A 140 6.33 -3.42 -12.39
CA LEU A 140 7.31 -2.56 -11.76
C LEU A 140 8.67 -2.78 -12.41
N ASN A 141 9.28 -1.71 -12.90
CA ASN A 141 10.64 -1.72 -13.43
C ASN A 141 11.54 -0.97 -12.46
N ARG A 142 12.74 -1.51 -12.25
CA ARG A 142 13.83 -0.77 -11.62
C ARG A 142 14.80 -0.31 -12.69
N ASP A 143 15.10 0.96 -12.74
CA ASP A 143 16.13 1.50 -13.63
C ASP A 143 17.55 1.17 -13.13
N GLU A 144 18.57 1.46 -13.94
CA GLU A 144 19.97 1.22 -13.57
C GLU A 144 20.47 2.17 -12.47
N GLU A 145 19.82 3.34 -12.31
CA GLU A 145 20.15 4.36 -11.32
C GLU A 145 19.48 4.11 -9.96
N GLY A 146 18.56 3.14 -9.90
CA GLY A 146 17.87 2.66 -8.72
C GLY A 146 16.46 3.21 -8.49
N GLY A 147 15.91 3.97 -9.45
CA GLY A 147 14.51 4.43 -9.50
C GLY A 147 13.53 3.38 -9.99
#